data_AF-A0A842J2D5-F1
#
_entry.id   AF-A0A842J2D5-F1
#
_cell.length_a   1.000
_cell.length_b   1.000
_cell.length_c   1.000
_cell.angle_alpha   90.00
_cell.angle_beta   90.00
_cell.angle_gamma   90.00
#
_symmetry.space_group_name_H-M   'P 1'
#
loop_
_entity.id
_entity.type
_entity.pdbx_description
1 polymer ?
#
loop_
_entity_poly.entity_id
_entity_poly.type
_entity_poly.pdbx_seq_one_letter_code
_entity_poly.pdbx_strand_id
1 'polypeptide(L)'
;MKLTSKKKAYLRKAAHNLDPLFRIGKDGFSESLAQGILEAITPRELIKVKILQNSEVEKYEIAEQICEAIEAEVVGIIGRTIILFKENKDKPTISLEIKRI
;
A
#
# COMPACT_ATOMS: atom_id res chain seq x y z
N MET A 1 2.83 13.74 -4.99
CA MET A 1 1.98 14.62 -4.15
C MET A 1 2.30 14.33 -2.68
N LYS A 2 2.22 15.27 -1.73
CA LYS A 2 2.46 14.94 -0.30
C LYS A 2 1.16 14.52 0.38
N LEU A 3 1.09 13.30 0.94
CA LEU A 3 -0.09 12.84 1.69
C LEU A 3 -0.23 13.57 3.04
N THR A 4 -1.18 14.50 3.14
CA THR A 4 -1.54 15.18 4.40
C THR A 4 -2.33 14.25 5.32
N SER A 5 -2.40 14.58 6.62
CA SER A 5 -3.15 13.79 7.61
C SER A 5 -4.63 13.58 7.23
N LYS A 6 -5.27 14.60 6.64
CA LYS A 6 -6.66 14.50 6.14
C LYS A 6 -6.79 13.48 5.00
N LYS A 7 -5.87 13.54 4.02
CA LYS A 7 -5.85 12.59 2.89
C LYS A 7 -5.57 11.16 3.36
N LYS A 8 -4.63 10.99 4.30
CA LYS A 8 -4.36 9.67 4.91
C LYS A 8 -5.59 9.12 5.64
N ALA A 9 -6.34 9.95 6.36
CA ALA A 9 -7.57 9.52 7.03
C ALA A 9 -8.63 9.05 6.02
N TYR A 10 -8.82 9.78 4.92
CA TYR A 10 -9.72 9.38 3.83
C TYR A 10 -9.29 8.04 3.20
N LEU A 11 -8.02 7.90 2.83
CA LEU A 11 -7.49 6.67 2.24
C LEU A 11 -7.58 5.48 3.20
N ARG A 12 -7.40 5.68 4.51
CA ARG A 12 -7.62 4.61 5.50
C ARG A 12 -9.08 4.17 5.55
N LYS A 13 -10.01 5.12 5.47
CA LYS A 13 -11.45 4.81 5.40
C LYS A 13 -11.78 4.03 4.12
N ALA A 14 -11.25 4.46 2.98
CA ALA A 14 -11.42 3.74 1.71
C ALA A 14 -10.81 2.33 1.78
N ALA A 15 -9.63 2.18 2.38
CA ALA A 15 -8.95 0.90 2.54
C ALA A 15 -9.62 -0.05 3.54
N HIS A 16 -10.49 0.43 4.42
CA HIS A 16 -11.17 -0.40 5.42
C HIS A 16 -11.93 -1.55 4.78
N ASN A 17 -12.66 -1.28 3.70
CA ASN A 17 -13.51 -2.25 3.01
C ASN A 17 -12.78 -3.09 1.96
N LEU A 18 -11.49 -2.83 1.71
CA LEU A 18 -10.69 -3.64 0.81
C LEU A 18 -10.26 -4.94 1.51
N ASP A 19 -9.89 -5.97 0.76
CA ASP A 19 -9.18 -7.12 1.32
C ASP A 19 -7.67 -7.02 1.04
N PRO A 20 -6.80 -7.61 1.87
CA PRO A 20 -5.38 -7.70 1.55
C PRO A 20 -5.17 -8.52 0.28
N LEU A 21 -4.67 -7.87 -0.77
CA LEU A 21 -4.43 -8.50 -2.06
C LEU A 21 -3.15 -9.34 -2.04
N PHE A 22 -2.16 -8.90 -1.27
CA PHE A 22 -0.88 -9.60 -1.11
C PHE A 22 -0.66 -10.03 0.33
N ARG A 23 0.08 -11.12 0.50
CA ARG A 23 0.46 -11.66 1.79
C ARG A 23 1.96 -11.94 1.83
N ILE A 24 2.63 -11.45 2.87
CA ILE A 24 4.06 -11.64 3.09
C ILE A 24 4.25 -12.73 4.14
N GLY A 25 4.89 -13.82 3.74
CA GLY A 25 5.14 -14.99 4.58
C GLY A 25 6.53 -14.99 5.21
N LYS A 26 7.03 -16.18 5.52
CA LYS A 26 8.37 -16.40 6.08
C LYS A 26 9.50 -15.94 5.15
N ASP A 27 9.30 -16.11 3.85
CA ASP A 27 10.27 -15.73 2.81
C ASP A 27 10.41 -14.21 2.65
N GLY A 28 9.61 -13.42 3.38
CA GLY A 28 9.70 -11.97 3.40
C GLY A 28 9.27 -11.31 2.10
N PHE A 29 9.88 -10.17 1.81
CA PHE A 29 9.65 -9.39 0.60
C PHE A 29 10.69 -9.76 -0.47
N SER A 30 10.22 -9.93 -1.70
CA SER A 30 11.03 -10.32 -2.85
C SER A 30 10.71 -9.45 -4.06
N GLU A 31 11.62 -9.41 -5.03
CA GLU A 31 11.43 -8.64 -6.27
C GLU A 31 10.18 -9.09 -7.06
N SER A 32 9.91 -10.39 -7.13
CA SER A 32 8.71 -10.90 -7.79
C SER A 32 7.43 -10.40 -7.11
N LEU A 33 7.45 -10.30 -5.76
CA LEU A 33 6.33 -9.73 -5.02
C LEU A 33 6.23 -8.21 -5.26
N ALA A 34 7.36 -7.50 -5.30
CA ALA A 34 7.41 -6.07 -5.61
C ALA A 34 6.76 -5.77 -6.97
N GLN A 35 7.12 -6.53 -7.99
CA GLN A 35 6.56 -6.38 -9.34
C GLN A 35 5.05 -6.67 -9.38
N GLY A 36 4.61 -7.74 -8.71
CA GLY A 36 3.17 -8.03 -8.59
C GLY A 36 2.40 -6.92 -7.86
N ILE A 37 2.97 -6.38 -6.78
CA ILE A 37 2.39 -5.24 -6.05
C ILE A 37 2.31 -4.01 -6.96
N LEU A 38 3.36 -3.70 -7.73
CA LEU A 38 3.41 -2.59 -8.66
C LEU A 38 2.31 -2.70 -9.74
N GLU A 39 2.19 -3.85 -10.37
CA GLU A 39 1.18 -4.10 -11.40
C GLU A 39 -0.25 -4.00 -10.84
N ALA A 40 -0.46 -4.45 -9.61
CA ALA A 40 -1.77 -4.43 -8.99
C ALA A 40 -2.17 -3.08 -8.40
N ILE A 41 -1.21 -2.32 -7.84
CA ILE A 41 -1.46 -0.99 -7.27
C ILE A 41 -1.64 0.06 -8.36
N THR A 42 -0.98 -0.07 -9.52
CA THR A 42 -1.06 0.92 -10.60
C THR A 42 -2.51 1.22 -11.03
N PRO A 43 -3.36 0.24 -11.40
CA PRO A 43 -4.74 0.51 -11.79
C PRO A 43 -5.69 0.77 -10.61
N ARG A 44 -5.34 0.33 -9.39
CA ARG A 44 -6.21 0.44 -8.19
C ARG A 44 -5.94 1.66 -7.34
N GLU A 45 -4.73 2.20 -7.43
CA GLU A 45 -4.14 3.28 -6.64
C GLU A 45 -4.01 3.02 -5.14
N LEU A 46 -4.82 2.12 -4.56
CA LEU A 46 -4.87 1.81 -3.14
C LEU A 46 -4.98 0.30 -2.95
N ILE A 47 -4.06 -0.29 -2.19
CA ILE A 47 -4.06 -1.72 -1.88
C ILE A 47 -3.69 -1.99 -0.42
N LYS A 48 -4.01 -3.21 0.04
CA LYS A 48 -3.60 -3.73 1.33
C LYS A 48 -2.66 -4.92 1.17
N VAL A 49 -1.58 -4.93 1.95
CA VAL A 49 -0.61 -6.02 2.04
C VAL A 49 -0.59 -6.54 3.47
N LYS A 50 -0.79 -7.84 3.67
CA LYS A 50 -0.85 -8.45 5.01
C LYS A 50 0.40 -9.27 5.29
N ILE A 51 1.04 -9.02 6.42
CA ILE A 51 2.16 -9.83 6.89
C ILE A 51 1.60 -10.98 7.74
N LEU A 52 1.91 -12.21 7.34
CA LEU A 52 1.49 -13.42 8.04
C LEU A 52 2.19 -13.52 9.40
N GLN A 53 1.54 -14.12 10.40
CA GLN A 53 2.05 -14.20 11.77
C GLN A 53 3.34 -15.02 11.90
N ASN A 54 3.57 -15.94 10.97
CA ASN A 54 4.76 -16.78 10.93
C ASN A 54 5.99 -16.08 10.36
N SER A 55 5.85 -14.84 9.91
CA SER A 55 6.90 -14.00 9.35
C SER A 55 7.59 -13.22 10.48
N GLU A 56 8.91 -13.38 10.61
CA GLU A 56 9.75 -12.63 11.56
C GLU A 56 10.07 -11.21 11.08
N VAL A 57 9.58 -10.83 9.91
CA VAL A 57 9.92 -9.57 9.26
C VAL A 57 9.12 -8.42 9.87
N GLU A 58 9.79 -7.30 10.11
CA GLU A 58 9.18 -6.13 10.72
C GLU A 58 8.31 -5.35 9.73
N LYS A 59 7.11 -4.99 10.18
CA LYS A 59 6.08 -4.38 9.31
C LYS A 59 6.48 -3.00 8.76
N TYR A 60 7.30 -2.27 9.50
CA TYR A 60 7.79 -0.96 9.08
C TYR A 60 8.89 -1.10 8.03
N GLU A 61 9.81 -2.03 8.23
CA GLU A 61 10.88 -2.34 7.28
C GLU A 61 10.31 -2.83 5.95
N ILE A 62 9.36 -3.77 5.99
CA ILE A 62 8.65 -4.23 4.79
C ILE A 62 7.92 -3.07 4.09
N ALA A 63 7.27 -2.18 4.84
CA ALA A 63 6.54 -1.07 4.24
C ALA A 63 7.50 -0.11 3.53
N GLU A 64 8.67 0.15 4.11
CA GLU A 64 9.73 0.97 3.52
C GLU A 64 10.30 0.31 2.26
N GLN A 65 10.67 -0.97 2.33
CA GLN A 65 11.14 -1.74 1.18
C GLN A 65 10.16 -1.73 0.00
N ILE A 66 8.86 -1.92 0.27
CA ILE A 66 7.84 -1.85 -0.79
C ILE A 66 7.79 -0.43 -1.35
N CYS A 67 7.74 0.59 -0.49
CA CYS A 67 7.68 1.98 -0.92
C CYS A 67 8.87 2.40 -1.79
N GLU A 68 10.07 1.96 -1.45
CA GLU A 68 11.28 2.18 -2.24
C GLU A 68 11.22 1.43 -3.58
N ALA A 69 10.84 0.15 -3.57
CA ALA A 69 10.82 -0.68 -4.76
C ALA A 69 9.80 -0.22 -5.81
N ILE A 70 8.64 0.30 -5.38
CA ILE A 70 7.52 0.61 -6.26
C ILE A 70 7.14 2.10 -6.28
N GLU A 71 7.95 2.98 -5.68
CA GLU A 71 7.67 4.43 -5.53
C GLU A 71 6.22 4.70 -5.08
N ALA A 72 5.83 4.07 -3.97
CA ALA A 72 4.52 4.22 -3.36
C ALA A 72 4.64 4.91 -2.00
N GLU A 73 3.51 5.34 -1.43
CA GLU A 73 3.46 5.94 -0.10
C GLU A 73 2.70 5.06 0.89
N VAL A 74 3.24 4.95 2.11
CA VAL A 74 2.54 4.34 3.24
C VAL A 74 1.45 5.27 3.75
N VAL A 75 0.20 4.86 3.56
CA VAL A 75 -0.97 5.52 4.13
C VAL A 75 -1.05 5.24 5.63
N GLY A 76 -0.81 3.99 6.02
CA GLY A 76 -0.79 3.57 7.42
C GLY A 76 -0.68 2.07 7.57
N ILE A 77 -0.45 1.63 8.80
CA ILE A 77 -0.29 0.23 9.16
C ILE A 77 -1.31 -0.09 10.26
N ILE A 78 -2.16 -1.09 10.03
CA ILE A 78 -3.20 -1.55 10.95
C ILE A 78 -2.88 -2.99 11.34
N GLY A 79 -2.41 -3.20 12.58
CA GLY A 79 -1.94 -4.50 13.04
C GLY A 79 -0.74 -4.99 12.21
N ARG A 80 -0.95 -6.04 11.41
CA ARG A 80 0.01 -6.60 10.44
C ARG A 80 -0.39 -6.33 8.97
N THR A 81 -1.31 -5.39 8.73
CA THR A 81 -1.72 -5.00 7.38
C THR A 81 -1.20 -3.62 7.06
N ILE A 82 -0.47 -3.50 5.96
CA ILE A 82 0.08 -2.26 5.43
C ILE A 82 -0.87 -1.75 4.35
N ILE A 83 -1.21 -0.47 4.41
CA ILE A 83 -2.03 0.23 3.41
C ILE A 83 -1.08 1.10 2.58
N LEU A 84 -1.04 0.83 1.28
CA LEU A 84 -0.17 1.49 0.33
C LEU A 84 -1.00 2.25 -0.69
N PHE A 85 -0.51 3.43 -1.06
CA PHE A 85 -1.10 4.26 -2.09
C PHE A 85 -0.06 4.65 -3.14
N LYS A 86 -0.42 4.56 -4.42
CA LYS A 86 0.38 5.06 -5.54
C LYS A 86 -0.55 5.78 -6.51
N GLU A 87 -0.22 7.03 -6.82
CA GLU A 87 -0.99 7.82 -7.81
C GLU A 87 -0.84 7.19 -9.20
N ASN A 88 -1.97 6.93 -9.86
CA ASN A 88 -1.97 6.49 -11.25
C ASN A 88 -1.82 7.72 -12.16
N LYS A 89 -0.79 7.73 -13.01
CA LYS A 89 -0.51 8.85 -13.92
C LYS A 89 -1.43 8.86 -15.14
N ASP A 90 -1.90 7.70 -15.58
CA ASP A 90 -2.72 7.54 -16.79
C ASP A 90 -4.22 7.68 -16.50
N LYS A 91 -4.71 7.05 -15.43
CA LYS A 91 -6.13 7.02 -15.04
C LYS A 91 -6.31 7.23 -13.53
N PRO A 92 -6.06 8.44 -13.00
CA PRO A 92 -6.24 8.74 -11.60
C PRO A 92 -7.72 8.72 -11.23
N THR A 93 -8.10 7.89 -10.25
CA THR A 93 -9.47 7.80 -9.72
C THR A 93 -9.48 8.29 -8.26
N ILE A 94 -8.85 7.54 -7.36
CA ILE A 94 -8.66 7.88 -5.95
C ILE A 94 -7.82 9.15 -5.82
N SER A 95 -6.81 9.33 -6.68
CA SER A 95 -5.99 10.54 -6.69
C SER A 95 -6.80 11.81 -6.99
N LEU A 96 -7.86 11.72 -7.80
CA LEU A 96 -8.77 12.85 -8.06
C LEU A 96 -9.69 13.12 -6.86
N GLU A 97 -10.17 12.07 -6.19
CA GLU A 97 -11.01 12.20 -4.99
C GLU A 97 -10.26 12.92 -3.86
N ILE A 98 -9.02 12.53 -3.60
CA ILE A 98 -8.21 13.14 -2.53
C ILE A 98 -7.58 14.50 -2.92
N LYS A 99 -7.59 14.87 -4.22
CA LYS A 99 -7.13 16.21 -4.65
C LYS A 99 -8.08 17.32 -4.17
N ARG A 100 -9.35 17.00 -3.94
CA ARG A 100 -10.40 17.94 -3.52
C ARG A 100 -10.54 18.08 -2.00
N ILE A 101 -9.77 17.31 -1.22
CA ILE A 101 -9.72 17.30 0.26
C ILE A 101 -8.52 18.11 0.76
#